data_AF-A0A536S581-F1
#
_entry.id   AF-A0A536S581-F1
#
_cell.length_a   1.000
_cell.length_b   1.000
_cell.length_c   1.000
_cell.angle_alpha   90.00
_cell.angle_beta   90.00
_cell.angle_gamma   90.00
#
_symmetry.space_group_name_H-M   'P 1'
#
loop_
_entity.id
_entity.type
_entity.pdbx_description
1 polymer ?
#
loop_
_entity_poly.entity_id
_entity_poly.type
_entity_poly.pdbx_seq_one_letter_code
_entity_poly.pdbx_strand_id
1 'polypeptide(L)' 'MRRRRNVRERGQGMVEYALILVLVSIVVIVILLTMGQQIQNVFSNVVVALGV' A
#
# COMPACT_ATOMS: atom_id res chain seq x y z
N MET A 1 -3.55 -48.92 -4.23
CA MET A 1 -3.97 -47.61 -3.68
C MET A 1 -2.77 -46.93 -3.00
N ARG A 2 -2.24 -45.81 -3.53
CA ARG A 2 -1.18 -45.00 -2.89
C ARG A 2 -1.79 -43.68 -2.39
N ARG A 3 -1.85 -43.47 -1.07
CA ARG A 3 -2.30 -42.21 -0.45
C ARG A 3 -1.23 -41.13 -0.66
N ARG A 4 -1.52 -40.09 -1.44
CA ARG A 4 -0.71 -38.86 -1.48
C ARG A 4 -0.90 -38.12 -0.15
N ARG A 5 0.18 -38.00 0.62
CA ARG A 5 0.23 -37.21 1.85
C ARG A 5 0.37 -35.74 1.43
N ASN A 6 -0.71 -34.97 1.49
CA ASN A 6 -0.64 -33.51 1.35
C ASN A 6 -0.06 -32.94 2.66
N VAL A 7 1.25 -32.74 2.68
CA VAL A 7 1.93 -31.98 3.74
C VAL A 7 1.60 -30.52 3.47
N ARG A 8 0.72 -29.91 4.26
CA ARG A 8 0.53 -28.46 4.25
C ARG A 8 1.81 -27.84 4.81
N GLU A 9 2.65 -27.35 3.91
CA GLU A 9 3.89 -26.66 4.27
C GLU A 9 3.52 -25.32 4.92
N ARG A 10 3.72 -25.24 6.24
CA ARG A 10 3.37 -24.07 7.07
C ARG A 10 4.06 -22.77 6.63
N GLY A 11 5.05 -22.84 5.74
CA GLY A 11 5.77 -21.70 5.18
C GLY A 11 5.21 -21.14 3.86
N GLN A 12 4.36 -21.89 3.14
CA GLN A 12 3.88 -21.47 1.81
C GLN A 12 2.94 -20.24 1.89
N GLY A 13 2.15 -20.13 2.96
CA GLY A 13 1.29 -18.95 3.18
C GLY A 13 2.06 -17.69 3.64
N MET A 14 3.17 -17.83 4.38
CA MET A 14 3.88 -16.67 4.95
C MET A 14 4.50 -15.78 3.87
N VAL A 15 5.05 -16.40 2.82
CA VAL A 15 5.63 -15.66 1.69
C VAL A 15 4.53 -14.98 0.87
N GLU A 16 3.40 -15.65 0.66
CA GLU A 16 2.26 -15.05 -0.06
C GLU A 16 1.71 -13.80 0.66
N TYR A 17 1.54 -13.86 1.99
CA TYR A 17 1.12 -12.68 2.76
C TYR A 17 2.18 -11.56 2.74
N ALA A 18 3.47 -11.90 2.80
CA ALA A 18 4.54 -10.91 2.71
C ALA A 18 4.53 -10.17 1.36
N LEU A 19 4.30 -10.88 0.25
CA LEU A 19 4.21 -10.27 -1.08
C LEU A 19 2.98 -9.36 -1.21
N ILE A 20 1.83 -9.74 -0.65
CA ILE A 20 0.64 -8.89 -0.60
C ILE A 20 0.90 -7.64 0.25
N LEU A 21 1.55 -7.78 1.41
CA LEU A 21 1.90 -6.64 2.26
C LEU A 21 2.81 -5.64 1.56
N VAL A 22 3.80 -6.12 0.79
CA VAL A 22 4.66 -5.25 -0.02
C VAL A 22 3.86 -4.50 -1.08
N LEU A 23 2.97 -5.20 -1.80
CA LEU A 23 2.13 -4.59 -2.82
C LEU A 23 1.23 -3.49 -2.23
N VAL A 24 0.54 -3.78 -1.13
CA VAL A 24 -0.31 -2.81 -0.42
C VAL A 24 0.52 -1.63 0.07
N SER A 25 1.73 -1.87 0.59
CA SER A 25 2.62 -0.80 1.07
C SER A 25 3.02 0.15 -0.07
N ILE A 26 3.34 -0.37 -1.25
CA ILE A 26 3.64 0.45 -2.44
C ILE A 26 2.43 1.32 -2.80
N VAL A 27 1.23 0.75 -2.83
CA VAL A 27 -0.02 1.49 -3.11
C VAL A 27 -0.23 2.61 -2.10
N VAL A 28 -0.05 2.34 -0.80
CA VAL A 28 -0.19 3.34 0.26
C VAL A 28 0.83 4.47 0.08
N ILE A 29 2.08 4.17 -0.25
CA ILE A 29 3.12 5.19 -0.51
C ILE A 29 2.70 6.10 -1.67
N VAL A 30 2.23 5.53 -2.79
CA VAL A 30 1.76 6.31 -3.94
C VAL A 30 0.59 7.23 -3.56
N ILE A 31 -0.35 6.74 -2.75
CA ILE A 31 -1.46 7.55 -2.24
C ILE A 31 -0.93 8.71 -1.39
N LEU A 32 -0.03 8.46 -0.44
CA LEU A 32 0.51 9.52 0.41
C LEU A 32 1.28 10.59 -0.38
N LEU A 33 2.05 10.19 -1.40
CA LEU A 33 2.77 11.13 -2.27
C LEU A 33 1.81 12.03 -3.06
N THR A 34 0.78 11.43 -3.66
CA THR A 34 -0.21 12.19 -4.45
C THR A 34 -1.09 13.08 -3.56
N MET A 35 -1.48 12.61 -2.39
CA MET A 35 -2.21 13.41 -1.40
C MET A 35 -1.40 14.60 -0.90
N GLY A 36 -0.09 14.42 -0.68
CA GLY A 36 0.80 15.52 -0.29
C GLY A 36 0.77 16.68 -1.28
N GLN A 37 0.82 16.39 -2.58
CA GLN A 37 0.71 17.43 -3.61
C GLN A 37 -0.66 18.11 -3.63
N GLN A 38 -1.74 17.35 -3.50
CA GLN A 38 -3.10 17.91 -3.46
C GLN A 38 -3.29 18.85 -2.27
N ILE A 39 -2.81 18.44 -1.10
CA ILE A 39 -2.86 19.26 0.12
C ILE A 39 -2.07 20.56 -0.08
N GLN A 40 -0.85 20.49 -0.62
CA GLN A 40 -0.06 21.68 -0.93
C GLN A 40 -0.81 22.65 -1.86
N ASN A 41 -1.44 22.13 -2.91
CA ASN A 41 -2.20 22.95 -3.85
C ASN A 41 -3.39 23.64 -3.15
N VAL A 42 -4.13 22.92 -2.30
CA VAL A 42 -5.24 23.49 -1.52
C VAL A 42 -4.74 24.58 -0.58
N PHE A 43 -3.65 24.32 0.17
CA PHE A 43 -3.07 25.34 1.05
C PHE A 43 -2.59 26.57 0.28
N SER A 44 -1.92 26.39 -0.87
CA SER A 44 -1.51 27.50 -1.73
C SER A 44 -2.69 28.34 -2.20
N ASN A 45 -3.78 27.69 -2.61
CA ASN A 45 -4.99 28.39 -3.05
C ASN A 45 -5.63 29.18 -1.90
N VAL A 46 -5.65 28.62 -0.70
CA VAL A 46 -6.18 29.32 0.50
C VAL A 46 -5.30 30.53 0.84
N VAL A 47 -3.98 30.39 0.84
CA VAL A 47 -3.05 31.50 1.11
C VAL A 47 -3.25 32.64 0.10
N VAL A 48 -3.30 32.31 -1.19
CA VAL A 48 -3.56 33.29 -2.26
C VAL A 48 -4.93 33.96 -2.08
N ALA A 49 -5.97 33.21 -1.72
CA ALA A 49 -7.31 33.75 -1.50
C ALA A 49 -7.38 34.69 -0.28
N LEU A 50 -6.54 34.46 0.73
CA LEU A 50 -6.42 35.34 1.90
C LEU A 50 -5.52 36.56 1.64
N GLY A 51 -4.82 36.63 0.50
CA GLY A 51 -4.00 37.76 0.10
C GLY A 51 -2.76 37.97 0.98
N VAL A 52 -2.28 36.91 1.63
CA VAL A 52 -1.06 36.89 2.46
C VAL A 52 0.08 36.22 1.71
#